data_AF-A0A1E3BP52-F1
#
_entry.id   AF-A0A1E3BP52-F1
#
_cell.length_a   1.000
_cell.length_b   1.000
_cell.length_c   1.000
_cell.angle_alpha   90.00
_cell.angle_beta   90.00
_cell.angle_gamma   90.00
#
_symmetry.space_group_name_H-M   'P 1'
#
loop_
_entity.id
_entity.type
_entity.pdbx_description
1 polymer ?
#
loop_
_entity_poly.entity_id
_entity_poly.type
_entity_poly.pdbx_seq_one_letter_code
_entity_poly.pdbx_strand_id
1 'polypeptide(L)'
;MTAAASGSDLNSTLSSTGPGWAGTSTSSLSSLQNDYSTYPLIHHGDRTYLRDPENLYPLPCDLPEIHRQSLRTLMLIRVFGGPFGTPSLAENPPKRVLELACGSGLWSSLCHDYFARRGHPNISFTGLDIVSVAPDLRKKGVNWQFKRHDLRKPRLPFPDDYFDFVFIKDAGMCPSSPAQQASGLCEPLRVLKSGGVLEIWDSDWVFRSLIPNPAPARKLASREQETADTTATYTFSSATPFTRAQNKYLQDYNSWLETAFDQRKLSAMPCATIGLSFNAEVDILENVDSRRIAIPLGELRWEREGHGRDSTGRTRKTLTTDQFAIRRTALLTVIQMIEGMEPMLMEASGKSRDEWDRWWTAMTADLFQKDGLTSGECLEVSAWWGRKK
;
A
#
# COMPACT_ATOMS: atom_id res chain seq x y z
N MET A 1 18.90 -2.66 -65.09
CA MET A 1 18.98 -1.41 -65.88
C MET A 1 19.32 -0.28 -64.90
N THR A 2 20.54 -0.23 -64.36
CA THR A 2 21.73 0.49 -64.87
C THR A 2 21.51 2.00 -65.05
N ALA A 3 21.97 2.78 -64.07
CA ALA A 3 22.66 4.05 -64.29
C ALA A 3 23.50 4.39 -63.05
N ALA A 4 24.81 4.17 -63.12
CA ALA A 4 25.80 4.81 -62.26
C ALA A 4 27.18 4.64 -62.90
N ALA A 5 27.81 5.74 -63.30
CA ALA A 5 29.27 5.83 -63.42
C ALA A 5 29.72 7.29 -63.49
N SER A 6 30.88 7.51 -62.88
CA SER A 6 31.85 8.61 -63.03
C SER A 6 31.52 9.95 -62.35
N GLY A 7 32.36 10.54 -61.49
CA GLY A 7 33.73 10.24 -61.08
C GLY A 7 34.47 11.57 -60.82
N SER A 8 35.32 11.60 -59.77
CA SER A 8 36.53 12.45 -59.58
C SER A 8 36.34 14.00 -59.47
N ASP A 9 37.07 14.80 -58.69
CA ASP A 9 37.99 14.67 -57.55
C ASP A 9 38.46 16.10 -57.16
N LEU A 10 39.04 16.26 -55.96
CA LEU A 10 40.08 17.25 -55.54
C LEU A 10 39.75 18.67 -54.99
N ASN A 11 40.17 18.83 -53.72
CA ASN A 11 40.93 19.94 -53.07
C ASN A 11 40.31 21.35 -52.98
N SER A 12 40.51 22.21 -51.97
CA SER A 12 41.20 22.29 -50.67
C SER A 12 40.75 23.68 -50.11
N THR A 13 40.74 24.02 -48.81
CA THR A 13 41.84 24.69 -48.06
C THR A 13 41.19 25.48 -46.90
N LEU A 14 41.95 25.66 -45.81
CA LEU A 14 41.61 26.39 -44.58
C LEU A 14 41.25 27.88 -44.79
N SER A 15 40.40 28.45 -43.91
CA SER A 15 40.77 29.50 -42.93
C SER A 15 39.57 30.26 -42.35
N SER A 16 39.73 30.65 -41.09
CA SER A 16 38.83 31.41 -40.21
C SER A 16 38.62 32.87 -40.62
N THR A 17 37.45 33.46 -40.30
CA THR A 17 37.28 34.64 -39.39
C THR A 17 35.85 35.21 -39.44
N GLY A 18 35.35 35.66 -38.29
CA GLY A 18 34.32 36.71 -38.19
C GLY A 18 33.23 36.53 -37.11
N PRO A 19 33.05 37.47 -36.17
CA PRO A 19 32.15 37.32 -35.03
C PRO A 19 30.74 37.88 -35.31
N GLY A 20 29.70 37.20 -34.81
CA GLY A 20 28.30 37.65 -34.90
C GLY A 20 27.56 37.42 -33.58
N TRP A 21 26.93 38.49 -33.09
CA TRP A 21 26.39 38.66 -31.75
C TRP A 21 25.35 37.64 -31.26
N ALA A 22 25.34 37.51 -29.94
CA ALA A 22 24.43 36.74 -29.12
C ALA A 22 22.96 37.06 -29.40
N GLY A 23 22.21 36.04 -29.84
CA GLY A 23 20.79 35.91 -29.53
C GLY A 23 20.67 35.12 -28.22
N THR A 24 20.30 35.79 -27.13
CA THR A 24 19.93 35.15 -25.86
C THR A 24 18.76 34.22 -26.11
N SER A 25 19.06 32.92 -26.27
CA SER A 25 18.06 31.88 -26.31
C SER A 25 17.44 31.76 -24.92
N THR A 26 16.18 32.15 -24.79
CA THR A 26 15.31 31.98 -23.62
C THR A 26 14.95 30.52 -23.35
N SER A 27 15.84 29.58 -23.65
CA SER A 27 15.58 28.13 -23.59
C SER A 27 16.10 27.45 -22.31
N SER A 28 16.74 28.18 -21.41
CA SER A 28 17.40 27.62 -20.21
C SER A 28 16.50 27.50 -18.97
N LEU A 29 15.27 28.01 -19.00
CA LEU A 29 14.34 27.91 -17.86
C LEU A 29 13.32 26.78 -18.00
N SER A 30 13.10 26.24 -19.20
CA SER A 30 12.16 25.14 -19.45
C SER A 30 12.78 23.74 -19.36
N SER A 31 14.11 23.63 -19.29
CA SER A 31 14.81 22.33 -19.28
C SER A 31 14.89 21.66 -17.90
N LEU A 32 14.68 22.41 -16.80
CA LEU A 32 14.68 21.87 -15.44
C LEU A 32 13.33 21.26 -15.02
N GLN A 33 12.27 21.49 -15.81
CA GLN A 33 10.90 21.24 -15.36
C GLN A 33 10.39 19.80 -15.60
N ASN A 34 11.19 18.90 -16.20
CA ASN A 34 10.70 17.59 -16.65
C ASN A 34 11.62 16.38 -16.39
N ASP A 35 12.70 16.52 -15.63
CA ASP A 35 13.67 15.43 -15.37
C ASP A 35 13.02 14.21 -14.68
N TYR A 36 12.06 14.43 -13.78
CA TYR A 36 11.36 13.38 -13.04
C TYR A 36 10.34 12.58 -13.86
N SER A 37 9.97 13.03 -15.08
CA SER A 37 9.14 12.22 -15.98
C SER A 37 9.93 11.07 -16.61
N THR A 38 11.21 11.32 -16.92
CA THR A 38 12.13 10.33 -17.51
C THR A 38 12.89 9.57 -16.43
N TYR A 39 13.30 10.25 -15.35
CA TYR A 39 14.06 9.70 -14.23
C TYR A 39 13.29 9.88 -12.92
N PRO A 40 12.24 9.07 -12.68
CA PRO A 40 11.30 9.29 -11.58
C PRO A 40 11.87 9.01 -10.19
N LEU A 41 13.12 8.54 -10.08
CA LEU A 41 13.74 8.10 -8.84
C LEU A 41 14.98 8.93 -8.49
N ILE A 42 15.23 9.11 -7.21
CA ILE A 42 16.39 9.79 -6.63
C ILE A 42 16.94 8.99 -5.44
N HIS A 43 18.23 9.04 -5.21
CA HIS A 43 18.85 8.46 -4.02
C HIS A 43 18.91 9.46 -2.87
N HIS A 44 18.53 9.02 -1.67
CA HIS A 44 18.77 9.75 -0.43
C HIS A 44 19.46 8.78 0.55
N GLY A 45 20.76 8.97 0.72
CA GLY A 45 21.61 7.96 1.35
C GLY A 45 21.59 6.66 0.55
N ASP A 46 21.37 5.54 1.24
CA ASP A 46 21.34 4.20 0.64
C ASP A 46 19.95 3.78 0.13
N ARG A 47 18.94 4.65 0.26
CA ARG A 47 17.56 4.37 -0.13
C ARG A 47 17.17 5.14 -1.39
N THR A 48 16.24 4.61 -2.16
CA THR A 48 15.75 5.22 -3.40
C THR A 48 14.32 5.71 -3.21
N TYR A 49 14.03 6.98 -3.50
CA TYR A 49 12.71 7.60 -3.36
C TYR A 49 12.22 8.17 -4.69
N LEU A 50 10.97 8.63 -4.73
CA LEU A 50 10.45 9.40 -5.86
C LEU A 50 11.17 10.76 -5.95
N ARG A 51 11.59 11.14 -7.16
CA ARG A 51 12.32 12.37 -7.43
C ARG A 51 11.46 13.62 -7.38
N ASP A 52 10.18 13.48 -7.72
CA ASP A 52 9.27 14.61 -7.84
C ASP A 52 9.10 15.31 -6.47
N PRO A 53 9.54 16.58 -6.32
CA PRO A 53 9.45 17.30 -5.05
C PRO A 53 8.01 17.58 -4.60
N GLU A 54 7.05 17.59 -5.52
CA GLU A 54 5.63 17.75 -5.22
C GLU A 54 4.96 16.41 -4.84
N ASN A 55 5.70 15.30 -4.91
CA ASN A 55 5.23 13.99 -4.51
C ASN A 55 5.71 13.67 -3.08
N LEU A 56 4.85 13.94 -2.11
CA LEU A 56 5.15 13.76 -0.69
C LEU A 56 5.01 12.31 -0.19
N TYR A 57 5.07 11.31 -1.09
CA TYR A 57 5.01 9.90 -0.72
C TYR A 57 6.24 9.55 0.15
N PRO A 58 6.05 9.03 1.38
CA PRO A 58 7.12 9.00 2.37
C PRO A 58 8.01 7.75 2.29
N LEU A 59 7.60 6.71 1.56
CA LEU A 59 8.31 5.44 1.51
C LEU A 59 9.24 5.34 0.29
N PRO A 60 10.34 4.58 0.40
CA PRO A 60 11.24 4.33 -0.71
C PRO A 60 10.60 3.44 -1.80
N CYS A 61 11.31 3.26 -2.91
CA CYS A 61 10.93 2.48 -4.08
C CYS A 61 12.01 1.46 -4.45
N ASP A 62 12.84 1.07 -3.48
CA ASP A 62 13.95 0.14 -3.63
C ASP A 62 13.58 -1.31 -3.28
N LEU A 63 14.53 -2.22 -3.52
CA LEU A 63 14.31 -3.66 -3.30
C LEU A 63 13.93 -4.01 -1.85
N PRO A 64 14.55 -3.44 -0.80
CA PRO A 64 14.10 -3.68 0.59
C PRO A 64 12.63 -3.31 0.81
N GLU A 65 12.16 -2.19 0.26
CA GLU A 65 10.77 -1.78 0.40
C GLU A 65 9.80 -2.66 -0.40
N ILE A 66 10.20 -3.07 -1.61
CA ILE A 66 9.44 -4.06 -2.40
C ILE A 66 9.29 -5.38 -1.64
N HIS A 67 10.34 -5.84 -0.96
CA HIS A 67 10.28 -7.04 -0.12
C HIS A 67 9.37 -6.85 1.11
N ARG A 68 9.44 -5.70 1.77
CA ARG A 68 8.55 -5.36 2.89
C ARG A 68 7.08 -5.41 2.46
N GLN A 69 6.73 -4.77 1.35
CA GLN A 69 5.39 -4.78 0.77
C GLN A 69 4.95 -6.19 0.33
N SER A 70 5.89 -7.03 -0.12
CA SER A 70 5.62 -8.41 -0.48
C SER A 70 5.24 -9.27 0.74
N LEU A 71 6.02 -9.17 1.83
CA LEU A 71 5.70 -9.81 3.10
C LEU A 71 4.36 -9.32 3.67
N ARG A 72 4.10 -8.01 3.58
CA ARG A 72 2.84 -7.39 3.96
C ARG A 72 1.67 -8.01 3.20
N THR A 73 1.77 -8.11 1.88
CA THR A 73 0.73 -8.69 1.01
C THR A 73 0.44 -10.14 1.37
N LEU A 74 1.48 -10.98 1.54
CA LEU A 74 1.32 -12.39 1.90
C LEU A 74 0.65 -12.55 3.28
N MET A 75 1.05 -11.74 4.25
CA MET A 75 0.44 -11.72 5.58
C MET A 75 -1.04 -11.29 5.51
N LEU A 76 -1.36 -10.21 4.79
CA LEU A 76 -2.73 -9.73 4.62
C LEU A 76 -3.64 -10.79 3.99
N ILE A 77 -3.18 -11.44 2.91
CA ILE A 77 -3.92 -12.54 2.27
C ILE A 77 -4.16 -13.69 3.26
N ARG A 78 -3.19 -13.99 4.14
CA ARG A 78 -3.36 -15.04 5.15
C ARG A 78 -4.40 -14.67 6.20
N VAL A 79 -4.38 -13.44 6.74
CA VAL A 79 -5.32 -13.00 7.78
C VAL A 79 -6.72 -12.71 7.25
N PHE A 80 -6.84 -12.23 6.01
CA PHE A 80 -8.13 -12.11 5.32
C PHE A 80 -8.60 -13.44 4.73
N GLY A 81 -7.76 -14.47 4.68
CA GLY A 81 -8.14 -15.83 4.25
C GLY A 81 -8.28 -16.01 2.73
N GLY A 82 -7.82 -15.05 1.94
CA GLY A 82 -7.90 -15.04 0.48
C GLY A 82 -7.35 -13.75 -0.12
N PRO A 83 -7.24 -13.65 -1.46
CA PRO A 83 -6.76 -12.45 -2.14
C PRO A 83 -7.79 -11.32 -2.24
N PHE A 84 -9.04 -11.56 -1.83
CA PHE A 84 -10.12 -10.58 -1.76
C PHE A 84 -11.11 -11.02 -0.68
N GLY A 85 -11.85 -10.06 -0.11
CA GLY A 85 -12.81 -10.25 0.98
C GLY A 85 -14.22 -10.53 0.48
N THR A 86 -14.61 -9.95 -0.66
CA THR A 86 -15.96 -10.15 -1.20
C THR A 86 -16.22 -11.62 -1.58
N PRO A 87 -17.34 -12.23 -1.12
CA PRO A 87 -17.69 -13.60 -1.52
C PRO A 87 -18.11 -13.70 -2.99
N SER A 88 -18.64 -12.62 -3.58
CA SER A 88 -19.25 -12.65 -4.91
C SER A 88 -18.28 -12.99 -6.03
N LEU A 89 -17.00 -12.61 -5.89
CA LEU A 89 -15.97 -12.88 -6.90
C LEU A 89 -15.54 -14.35 -6.92
N ALA A 90 -15.72 -15.10 -5.83
CA ALA A 90 -15.46 -16.53 -5.82
C ALA A 90 -16.51 -17.30 -6.65
N GLU A 91 -17.76 -16.82 -6.65
CA GLU A 91 -18.87 -17.40 -7.41
C GLU A 91 -18.94 -16.86 -8.85
N ASN A 92 -18.63 -15.58 -9.04
CA ASN A 92 -18.66 -14.88 -10.31
C ASN A 92 -17.29 -14.23 -10.59
N PRO A 93 -16.32 -15.00 -11.11
CA PRO A 93 -14.98 -14.48 -11.39
C PRO A 93 -14.98 -13.31 -12.38
N PRO A 94 -14.16 -12.28 -12.15
CA PRO A 94 -14.06 -11.12 -13.04
C PRO A 94 -13.37 -11.50 -14.35
N LYS A 95 -13.55 -10.71 -15.42
CA LYS A 95 -12.79 -10.88 -16.67
C LYS A 95 -11.62 -9.89 -16.75
N ARG A 96 -11.80 -8.68 -16.22
CA ARG A 96 -10.87 -7.55 -16.24
C ARG A 96 -10.71 -6.99 -14.83
N VAL A 97 -9.50 -7.09 -14.30
CA VAL A 97 -9.11 -6.60 -12.98
C VAL A 97 -8.18 -5.40 -13.14
N LEU A 98 -8.44 -4.33 -12.38
CA LEU A 98 -7.53 -3.19 -12.23
C LEU A 98 -6.97 -3.19 -10.80
N GLU A 99 -5.65 -3.20 -10.66
CA GLU A 99 -4.96 -2.95 -9.40
C GLU A 99 -4.37 -1.53 -9.42
N LEU A 100 -4.87 -0.63 -8.56
CA LEU A 100 -4.33 0.71 -8.38
C LEU A 100 -3.22 0.69 -7.31
N ALA A 101 -2.15 1.46 -7.55
CA ALA A 101 -0.93 1.43 -6.75
C ALA A 101 -0.34 0.01 -6.66
N CYS A 102 -0.19 -0.65 -7.81
CA CYS A 102 0.09 -2.08 -7.87
C CYS A 102 1.49 -2.47 -7.37
N GLY A 103 2.43 -1.52 -7.24
CA GLY A 103 3.80 -1.80 -6.82
C GLY A 103 4.42 -2.95 -7.62
N SER A 104 4.80 -4.02 -6.92
CA SER A 104 5.41 -5.22 -7.52
C SER A 104 4.44 -6.11 -8.31
N GLY A 105 3.13 -5.84 -8.27
CA GLY A 105 2.08 -6.67 -8.86
C GLY A 105 1.93 -8.03 -8.18
N LEU A 106 2.50 -8.21 -6.98
CA LEU A 106 2.44 -9.50 -6.28
C LEU A 106 1.00 -9.92 -5.96
N TRP A 107 0.15 -8.98 -5.54
CA TRP A 107 -1.26 -9.27 -5.30
C TRP A 107 -1.95 -9.77 -6.59
N SER A 108 -1.77 -9.08 -7.72
CA SER A 108 -2.32 -9.50 -9.02
C SER A 108 -1.86 -10.92 -9.40
N SER A 109 -0.59 -11.25 -9.17
CA SER A 109 -0.07 -12.61 -9.40
C SER A 109 -0.76 -13.65 -8.53
N LEU A 110 -0.96 -13.37 -7.23
CA LEU A 110 -1.60 -14.30 -6.29
C LEU A 110 -3.11 -14.42 -6.53
N CYS A 111 -3.74 -13.33 -6.95
CA CYS A 111 -5.14 -13.29 -7.34
C CYS A 111 -5.37 -14.12 -8.63
N HIS A 112 -4.49 -13.97 -9.63
CA HIS A 112 -4.49 -14.81 -10.82
C HIS A 112 -4.38 -16.30 -10.46
N ASP A 113 -3.40 -16.68 -9.63
CA ASP A 113 -3.23 -18.07 -9.19
C ASP A 113 -4.48 -18.63 -8.51
N TYR A 114 -5.13 -17.82 -7.67
CA TYR A 114 -6.37 -18.20 -6.99
C TYR A 114 -7.48 -18.57 -7.97
N PHE A 115 -7.67 -17.75 -9.02
CA PHE A 115 -8.69 -17.96 -10.04
C PHE A 115 -8.31 -19.07 -11.02
N ALA A 116 -7.04 -19.15 -11.43
CA ALA A 116 -6.52 -20.19 -12.31
C ALA A 116 -6.73 -21.59 -11.73
N ARG A 117 -6.44 -21.78 -10.43
CA ARG A 117 -6.69 -23.05 -9.71
C ARG A 117 -8.18 -23.42 -9.64
N ARG A 118 -9.08 -22.47 -9.88
CA ARG A 118 -10.54 -22.67 -9.93
C ARG A 118 -11.09 -22.77 -11.36
N GLY A 119 -10.23 -22.89 -12.37
CA GLY A 119 -10.66 -23.04 -13.76
C GLY A 119 -10.87 -21.72 -14.50
N HIS A 120 -10.40 -20.59 -13.96
CA HIS A 120 -10.52 -19.26 -14.57
C HIS A 120 -9.15 -18.64 -14.87
N PRO A 121 -8.31 -19.23 -15.75
CA PRO A 121 -6.96 -18.72 -16.04
C PRO A 121 -6.95 -17.48 -16.95
N ASN A 122 -8.04 -17.21 -17.67
CA ASN A 122 -8.08 -16.20 -18.74
C ASN A 122 -8.43 -14.77 -18.26
N ILE A 123 -8.34 -14.51 -16.95
CA ILE A 123 -8.61 -13.18 -16.39
C ILE A 123 -7.46 -12.24 -16.75
N SER A 124 -7.78 -11.07 -17.29
CA SER A 124 -6.81 -10.01 -17.56
C SER A 124 -6.62 -9.11 -16.36
N PHE A 125 -5.37 -8.82 -16.02
CA PHE A 125 -4.97 -7.95 -14.94
C PHE A 125 -4.26 -6.71 -15.52
N THR A 126 -4.67 -5.54 -15.06
CA THR A 126 -4.01 -4.26 -15.35
C THR A 126 -3.49 -3.68 -14.04
N GLY A 127 -2.17 -3.52 -13.92
CA GLY A 127 -1.56 -2.78 -12.82
C GLY A 127 -1.35 -1.31 -13.20
N LEU A 128 -1.68 -0.40 -12.29
CA LEU A 128 -1.40 1.02 -12.42
C LEU A 128 -0.51 1.48 -11.27
N ASP A 129 0.62 2.11 -11.61
CA ASP A 129 1.53 2.71 -10.64
C ASP A 129 2.32 3.87 -11.27
N ILE A 130 2.96 4.70 -10.45
CA ILE A 130 3.80 5.81 -10.90
C ILE A 130 5.16 5.31 -11.42
N VAL A 131 5.65 4.18 -10.90
CA VAL A 131 6.89 3.51 -11.34
C VAL A 131 6.62 2.03 -11.62
N SER A 132 7.18 1.53 -12.72
CA SER A 132 7.10 0.11 -13.08
C SER A 132 8.12 -0.70 -12.30
N VAL A 133 7.79 -1.13 -11.08
CA VAL A 133 8.66 -2.03 -10.29
C VAL A 133 8.27 -3.52 -10.43
N ALA A 134 7.06 -3.80 -10.92
CA ALA A 134 6.61 -5.17 -11.16
C ALA A 134 7.48 -5.87 -12.23
N PRO A 135 7.86 -7.15 -12.02
CA PRO A 135 8.44 -7.96 -13.07
C PRO A 135 7.40 -8.23 -14.16
N ASP A 136 7.84 -8.73 -15.31
CA ASP A 136 6.93 -9.14 -16.37
C ASP A 136 6.11 -10.39 -15.96
N LEU A 137 4.92 -10.17 -15.39
CA LEU A 137 4.04 -11.24 -14.90
C LEU A 137 3.52 -12.15 -16.01
N ARG A 138 3.62 -11.76 -17.29
CA ARG A 138 3.29 -12.63 -18.43
C ARG A 138 4.16 -13.88 -18.46
N LYS A 139 5.41 -13.77 -17.98
CA LYS A 139 6.33 -14.92 -17.84
C LYS A 139 5.86 -15.94 -16.79
N LYS A 140 4.90 -15.57 -15.93
CA LYS A 140 4.27 -16.43 -14.92
C LYS A 140 2.86 -16.88 -15.33
N GLY A 141 2.43 -16.64 -16.57
CA GLY A 141 1.11 -17.04 -17.08
C GLY A 141 -0.01 -16.02 -16.83
N VAL A 142 0.29 -14.87 -16.20
CA VAL A 142 -0.70 -13.81 -15.98
C VAL A 142 -0.95 -13.05 -17.29
N ASN A 143 -2.20 -12.87 -17.69
CA ASN A 143 -2.56 -11.92 -18.74
C ASN A 143 -2.43 -10.48 -18.20
N TRP A 144 -1.21 -9.95 -18.22
CA TRP A 144 -0.80 -8.75 -17.51
C TRP A 144 -0.54 -7.56 -18.43
N GLN A 145 -1.02 -6.39 -18.02
CA GLN A 145 -0.69 -5.10 -18.60
C GLN A 145 -0.29 -4.14 -17.48
N PHE A 146 0.72 -3.30 -17.74
CA PHE A 146 1.12 -2.23 -16.82
C PHE A 146 0.82 -0.87 -17.44
N LYS A 147 0.25 0.03 -16.65
CA LYS A 147 -0.02 1.41 -17.04
C LYS A 147 0.66 2.36 -16.07
N ARG A 148 1.68 3.07 -16.54
CA ARG A 148 2.28 4.15 -15.76
C ARG A 148 1.31 5.32 -15.63
N HIS A 149 0.95 5.69 -14.42
CA HIS A 149 0.10 6.85 -14.15
C HIS A 149 0.31 7.38 -12.74
N ASP A 150 0.26 8.69 -12.60
CA ASP A 150 0.37 9.37 -11.32
C ASP A 150 -1.03 9.57 -10.73
N LEU A 151 -1.28 8.94 -9.59
CA LEU A 151 -2.56 8.98 -8.90
C LEU A 151 -2.90 10.37 -8.34
N ARG A 152 -2.06 11.40 -8.46
CA ARG A 152 -2.45 12.80 -8.18
C ARG A 152 -3.25 13.44 -9.32
N LYS A 153 -3.25 12.83 -10.51
CA LYS A 153 -4.00 13.33 -11.67
C LYS A 153 -5.47 12.95 -11.56
N PRO A 154 -6.39 13.89 -11.76
CA PRO A 154 -7.80 13.70 -11.42
C PRO A 154 -8.54 12.64 -12.24
N ARG A 155 -7.96 12.16 -13.35
CA ARG A 155 -8.62 11.18 -14.23
C ARG A 155 -7.72 9.99 -14.54
N LEU A 156 -8.18 8.80 -14.15
CA LEU A 156 -7.58 7.52 -14.51
C LEU A 156 -7.61 7.31 -16.03
N PRO A 157 -6.54 6.76 -16.62
CA PRO A 157 -6.36 6.69 -18.07
C PRO A 157 -7.09 5.48 -18.68
N PHE A 158 -8.34 5.28 -18.29
CA PHE A 158 -9.18 4.15 -18.72
C PHE A 158 -10.60 4.62 -19.08
N PRO A 159 -11.28 3.90 -19.98
CA PRO A 159 -12.69 4.15 -20.28
C PRO A 159 -13.58 3.96 -19.06
N ASP A 160 -14.75 4.59 -19.11
CA ASP A 160 -15.83 4.37 -18.16
C ASP A 160 -16.33 2.92 -18.29
N ASP A 161 -16.81 2.35 -17.19
CA ASP A 161 -17.44 1.01 -17.12
C ASP A 161 -16.62 -0.14 -17.76
N TYR A 162 -15.28 -0.09 -17.59
CA TYR A 162 -14.38 -1.02 -18.23
C TYR A 162 -13.98 -2.21 -17.35
N PHE A 163 -13.75 -2.04 -16.06
CA PHE A 163 -13.25 -3.14 -15.21
C PHE A 163 -14.39 -3.86 -14.49
N ASP A 164 -14.26 -5.17 -14.32
CA ASP A 164 -15.21 -5.97 -13.53
C ASP A 164 -14.85 -5.94 -12.03
N PHE A 165 -13.57 -5.73 -11.72
CA PHE A 165 -13.05 -5.65 -10.38
C PHE A 165 -11.95 -4.58 -10.31
N VAL A 166 -12.10 -3.61 -9.40
CA VAL A 166 -11.08 -2.61 -9.09
C VAL A 166 -10.60 -2.87 -7.66
N PHE A 167 -9.28 -3.04 -7.51
CA PHE A 167 -8.64 -3.32 -6.24
C PHE A 167 -7.60 -2.25 -5.91
N ILE A 168 -7.57 -1.83 -4.65
CA ILE A 168 -6.65 -0.82 -4.12
C ILE A 168 -6.05 -1.36 -2.82
N LYS A 169 -4.73 -1.32 -2.65
CA LYS A 169 -4.07 -1.84 -1.44
C LYS A 169 -2.94 -0.94 -0.95
N ASP A 170 -2.93 -0.62 0.35
CA ASP A 170 -1.91 0.21 1.02
C ASP A 170 -1.70 1.57 0.30
N ALA A 171 -2.78 2.19 -0.16
CA ALA A 171 -2.73 3.46 -0.90
C ALA A 171 -2.92 4.68 0.00
N GLY A 172 -3.15 4.51 1.31
CA GLY A 172 -3.39 5.60 2.26
C GLY A 172 -2.24 6.59 2.42
N MET A 173 -1.03 6.23 2.00
CA MET A 173 0.14 7.12 1.94
C MET A 173 0.33 7.79 0.57
N CYS A 174 -0.39 7.37 -0.47
CA CYS A 174 -0.30 7.99 -1.79
C CYS A 174 -0.83 9.43 -1.71
N PRO A 175 -0.02 10.45 -2.02
CA PRO A 175 -0.50 11.81 -2.05
C PRO A 175 -1.65 11.93 -3.03
N SER A 176 -2.72 12.59 -2.61
CA SER A 176 -3.89 12.85 -3.43
C SER A 176 -4.03 14.35 -3.62
N SER A 177 -4.34 14.79 -4.84
CA SER A 177 -4.65 16.21 -5.07
C SER A 177 -5.89 16.62 -4.28
N PRO A 178 -6.06 17.91 -3.90
CA PRO A 178 -7.26 18.37 -3.21
C PRO A 178 -8.56 18.00 -3.94
N ALA A 179 -8.54 18.06 -5.28
CA ALA A 179 -9.67 17.66 -6.12
C ALA A 179 -10.01 16.16 -5.95
N GLN A 180 -9.01 15.29 -5.82
CA GLN A 180 -9.23 13.86 -5.62
C GLN A 180 -9.68 13.50 -4.23
N GLN A 181 -9.12 14.16 -3.21
CA GLN A 181 -9.62 14.01 -1.84
C GLN A 181 -11.10 14.40 -1.77
N ALA A 182 -11.50 15.48 -2.46
CA ALA A 182 -12.90 15.89 -2.57
C ALA A 182 -13.74 14.94 -3.45
N SER A 183 -13.14 14.28 -4.43
CA SER A 183 -13.83 13.37 -5.35
C SER A 183 -13.93 11.93 -4.83
N GLY A 184 -13.35 11.61 -3.67
CA GLY A 184 -13.49 10.31 -3.01
C GLY A 184 -13.26 9.12 -3.95
N LEU A 185 -14.31 8.30 -4.15
CA LEU A 185 -14.27 7.08 -4.96
C LEU A 185 -14.71 7.30 -6.42
N CYS A 186 -14.95 8.54 -6.85
CA CYS A 186 -15.48 8.87 -8.20
C CYS A 186 -14.74 8.16 -9.34
N GLU A 187 -13.40 8.23 -9.37
CA GLU A 187 -12.63 7.65 -10.48
C GLU A 187 -12.57 6.12 -10.47
N PRO A 188 -12.28 5.45 -9.32
CA PRO A 188 -12.45 4.00 -9.21
C PRO A 188 -13.86 3.54 -9.63
N LEU A 189 -14.92 4.25 -9.21
CA LEU A 189 -16.30 3.93 -9.58
C LEU A 189 -16.62 4.23 -11.05
N ARG A 190 -16.02 5.27 -11.66
CA ARG A 190 -16.21 5.58 -13.08
C ARG A 190 -15.68 4.45 -13.96
N VAL A 191 -14.46 3.96 -13.69
CA VAL A 191 -13.84 2.91 -14.51
C VAL A 191 -14.38 1.51 -14.20
N LEU A 192 -15.02 1.33 -13.05
CA LEU A 192 -15.71 0.10 -12.67
C LEU A 192 -17.06 0.00 -13.39
N LYS A 193 -17.35 -1.14 -14.00
CA LYS A 193 -18.65 -1.38 -14.65
C LYS A 193 -19.79 -1.50 -13.63
N SER A 194 -21.03 -1.26 -14.06
CA SER A 194 -22.22 -1.68 -13.32
C SER A 194 -22.20 -3.18 -13.01
N GLY A 195 -22.51 -3.53 -11.76
CA GLY A 195 -22.37 -4.88 -11.20
C GLY A 195 -20.93 -5.29 -10.87
N GLY A 196 -19.92 -4.46 -11.16
CA GLY A 196 -18.53 -4.70 -10.77
C GLY A 196 -18.28 -4.44 -9.29
N VAL A 197 -17.17 -4.95 -8.76
CA VAL A 197 -16.77 -4.75 -7.36
C VAL A 197 -15.61 -3.77 -7.23
N LEU A 198 -15.71 -2.85 -6.27
CA LEU A 198 -14.59 -2.08 -5.74
C LEU A 198 -14.18 -2.69 -4.41
N GLU A 199 -12.88 -2.94 -4.22
CA GLU A 199 -12.35 -3.39 -2.93
C GLU A 199 -11.06 -2.64 -2.56
N ILE A 200 -10.99 -2.19 -1.31
CA ILE A 200 -9.89 -1.38 -0.78
C ILE A 200 -9.36 -2.03 0.50
N TRP A 201 -8.06 -2.31 0.52
CA TRP A 201 -7.33 -2.81 1.67
C TRP A 201 -6.35 -1.75 2.17
N ASP A 202 -6.41 -1.43 3.45
CA ASP A 202 -5.46 -0.49 4.06
C ASP A 202 -5.27 -0.76 5.53
N SER A 203 -4.32 -0.06 6.14
CA SER A 203 -3.94 -0.22 7.54
C SER A 203 -3.82 1.13 8.24
N ASP A 204 -4.21 1.19 9.50
CA ASP A 204 -3.91 2.38 10.29
C ASP A 204 -2.40 2.50 10.50
N TRP A 205 -1.90 3.73 10.39
CA TRP A 205 -0.48 4.04 10.45
C TRP A 205 -0.03 4.37 11.87
N VAL A 206 -0.96 4.80 12.74
CA VAL A 206 -0.75 4.88 14.18
C VAL A 206 -1.03 3.54 14.86
N PHE A 207 -0.27 3.24 15.91
CA PHE A 207 -0.47 2.03 16.71
C PHE A 207 -1.35 2.31 17.92
N ARG A 208 -2.31 1.42 18.14
CA ARG A 208 -3.17 1.41 19.33
C ARG A 208 -3.07 0.05 20.00
N SER A 209 -3.55 -0.01 21.24
CA SER A 209 -3.55 -1.23 22.03
C SER A 209 -4.96 -1.79 22.17
N LEU A 210 -5.10 -3.09 21.90
CA LEU A 210 -6.28 -3.86 22.27
C LEU A 210 -6.43 -3.87 23.79
N ILE A 211 -7.67 -3.76 24.25
CA ILE A 211 -7.98 -4.07 25.66
C ILE A 211 -8.11 -5.59 25.85
N PRO A 212 -7.90 -6.12 27.07
CA PRO A 212 -8.05 -7.55 27.34
C PRO A 212 -9.45 -8.07 26.94
N ASN A 213 -9.48 -9.23 26.28
CA ASN A 213 -10.70 -9.89 25.82
C ASN A 213 -11.63 -8.98 24.99
N PRO A 214 -11.14 -8.43 23.87
CA PRO A 214 -11.96 -7.56 23.03
C PRO A 214 -13.15 -8.35 22.48
N ALA A 215 -14.33 -7.72 22.46
CA ALA A 215 -15.50 -8.31 21.86
C ALA A 215 -15.30 -8.47 20.34
N PRO A 216 -15.59 -9.64 19.75
CA PRO A 216 -15.58 -9.82 18.30
C PRO A 216 -16.51 -8.82 17.60
N ALA A 217 -16.24 -8.52 16.33
CA ALA A 217 -17.15 -7.67 15.56
C ALA A 217 -18.55 -8.31 15.45
N ARG A 218 -19.61 -7.50 15.56
CA ARG A 218 -20.99 -8.01 15.46
C ARG A 218 -21.29 -8.45 14.02
N LYS A 219 -22.06 -9.52 13.86
CA LYS A 219 -22.55 -10.06 12.57
C LYS A 219 -21.48 -10.59 11.60
N LEU A 220 -20.29 -10.97 12.10
CA LEU A 220 -19.28 -11.64 11.26
C LEU A 220 -19.78 -12.98 10.72
N ALA A 221 -19.38 -13.29 9.49
CA ALA A 221 -19.58 -14.64 8.96
C ALA A 221 -18.71 -15.63 9.75
N SER A 222 -19.22 -16.85 9.97
CA SER A 222 -18.51 -17.90 10.72
C SER A 222 -17.10 -18.15 10.20
N ARG A 223 -16.91 -18.12 8.87
CA ARG A 223 -15.63 -18.30 8.19
C ARG A 223 -14.61 -17.20 8.48
N GLU A 224 -15.05 -15.96 8.65
CA GLU A 224 -14.15 -14.83 8.96
C GLU A 224 -13.64 -14.94 10.39
N GLN A 225 -14.51 -15.34 11.31
CA GLN A 225 -14.13 -15.60 12.69
C GLN A 225 -13.20 -16.82 12.79
N GLU A 226 -13.48 -17.90 12.06
CA GLU A 226 -12.58 -19.07 11.97
C GLU A 226 -11.20 -18.66 11.42
N THR A 227 -11.16 -17.80 10.40
CA THR A 227 -9.89 -17.29 9.86
C THR A 227 -9.14 -16.44 10.90
N ALA A 228 -9.84 -15.63 11.68
CA ALA A 228 -9.21 -14.85 12.76
C ALA A 228 -8.67 -15.75 13.88
N ASP A 229 -9.43 -16.78 14.26
CA ASP A 229 -9.04 -17.74 15.30
C ASP A 229 -7.83 -18.58 14.85
N THR A 230 -7.83 -19.08 13.62
CA THR A 230 -6.70 -19.85 13.05
C THR A 230 -5.44 -19.00 12.89
N THR A 231 -5.57 -17.71 12.62
CA THR A 231 -4.43 -16.77 12.49
C THR A 231 -4.05 -16.08 13.80
N ALA A 232 -4.72 -16.39 14.91
CA ALA A 232 -4.58 -15.73 16.20
C ALA A 232 -4.65 -14.19 16.14
N THR A 233 -5.53 -13.68 15.27
CA THR A 233 -5.85 -12.25 15.14
C THR A 233 -7.17 -11.95 15.84
N TYR A 234 -7.55 -10.67 15.89
CA TYR A 234 -8.80 -10.23 16.52
C TYR A 234 -9.63 -9.47 15.50
N THR A 235 -10.87 -9.88 15.30
CA THR A 235 -11.83 -9.08 14.53
C THR A 235 -12.33 -7.92 15.38
N PHE A 236 -12.60 -6.78 14.75
CA PHE A 236 -13.11 -5.62 15.48
C PHE A 236 -14.08 -4.78 14.63
N SER A 237 -14.82 -3.90 15.28
CA SER A 237 -15.75 -2.96 14.65
C SER A 237 -15.42 -1.53 15.05
N SER A 238 -16.11 -0.55 14.48
CA SER A 238 -16.02 0.84 14.92
C SER A 238 -16.37 1.05 16.40
N ALA A 239 -17.13 0.12 17.01
CA ALA A 239 -17.48 0.15 18.43
C ALA A 239 -16.47 -0.55 19.34
N THR A 240 -15.47 -1.25 18.79
CA THR A 240 -14.47 -1.95 19.60
C THR A 240 -13.54 -0.92 20.25
N PRO A 241 -13.42 -0.89 21.59
CA PRO A 241 -12.54 0.07 22.26
C PRO A 241 -11.07 -0.32 22.10
N PHE A 242 -10.25 0.69 21.82
CA PHE A 242 -8.79 0.62 21.84
C PHE A 242 -8.26 1.69 22.79
N THR A 243 -7.12 1.42 23.43
CA THR A 243 -6.36 2.44 24.15
C THR A 243 -5.22 2.96 23.28
N ARG A 244 -4.59 4.06 23.71
CA ARG A 244 -3.31 4.47 23.13
C ARG A 244 -2.27 3.36 23.28
N ALA A 245 -1.29 3.31 22.38
CA ALA A 245 -0.11 2.44 22.55
C ALA A 245 0.53 2.69 23.92
N GLN A 246 0.98 1.63 24.61
CA GLN A 246 1.63 1.74 25.92
C GLN A 246 3.15 1.76 25.80
N ASN A 247 3.69 1.12 24.76
CA ASN A 247 5.11 1.20 24.41
C ASN A 247 5.52 2.65 24.09
N LYS A 248 6.50 3.19 24.83
CA LYS A 248 6.96 4.57 24.69
C LYS A 248 7.50 4.91 23.29
N TYR A 249 8.15 3.96 22.61
CA TYR A 249 8.68 4.20 21.28
C TYR A 249 7.57 4.25 20.22
N LEU A 250 6.52 3.46 20.40
CA LEU A 250 5.34 3.57 19.54
C LEU A 250 4.53 4.85 19.83
N GLN A 251 4.56 5.36 21.07
CA GLN A 251 4.00 6.69 21.38
C GLN A 251 4.78 7.81 20.70
N ASP A 252 6.12 7.79 20.80
CA ASP A 252 7.00 8.72 20.09
C ASP A 252 6.73 8.69 18.58
N TYR A 253 6.76 7.49 18.00
CA TYR A 253 6.48 7.28 16.58
C TYR A 253 5.11 7.83 16.17
N ASN A 254 4.04 7.50 16.90
CA ASN A 254 2.70 7.99 16.60
C ASN A 254 2.66 9.51 16.57
N SER A 255 3.29 10.17 17.55
CA SER A 255 3.34 11.64 17.62
C SER A 255 4.05 12.26 16.42
N TRP A 256 5.18 11.68 15.99
CA TRP A 256 5.94 12.18 14.85
C TRP A 256 5.22 11.91 13.53
N LEU A 257 4.63 10.73 13.39
CA LEU A 257 3.84 10.36 12.23
C LEU A 257 2.64 11.28 12.06
N GLU A 258 1.85 11.51 13.11
CA GLU A 258 0.69 12.40 13.07
C GLU A 258 1.10 13.82 12.65
N THR A 259 2.21 14.34 13.19
CA THR A 259 2.77 15.63 12.80
C THR A 259 3.17 15.66 11.32
N ALA A 260 3.89 14.64 10.86
CA ALA A 260 4.35 14.55 9.48
C ALA A 260 3.21 14.36 8.47
N PHE A 261 2.17 13.62 8.86
CA PHE A 261 1.00 13.33 8.05
C PHE A 261 0.10 14.54 7.91
N ASP A 262 -0.10 15.31 8.99
CA ASP A 262 -0.85 16.56 8.96
C ASP A 262 -0.23 17.55 7.95
N GLN A 263 1.10 17.73 8.01
CA GLN A 263 1.85 18.55 7.04
C GLN A 263 1.68 18.07 5.59
N ARG A 264 1.49 16.77 5.38
CA ARG A 264 1.31 16.13 4.07
C ARG A 264 -0.17 15.98 3.67
N LYS A 265 -1.10 16.41 4.51
CA LYS A 265 -2.56 16.23 4.35
C LYS A 265 -2.95 14.75 4.14
N LEU A 266 -2.30 13.86 4.89
CA LEU A 266 -2.57 12.43 4.91
C LEU A 266 -3.33 12.04 6.18
N SER A 267 -4.18 11.01 6.10
CA SER A 267 -4.84 10.44 7.27
C SER A 267 -3.93 9.39 7.92
N ALA A 268 -3.72 9.48 9.22
CA ALA A 268 -3.01 8.46 9.99
C ALA A 268 -3.87 7.21 10.28
N MET A 269 -5.18 7.28 10.01
CA MET A 269 -6.15 6.20 10.25
C MET A 269 -7.04 5.92 9.02
N PRO A 270 -6.45 5.49 7.88
CA PRO A 270 -7.21 5.20 6.67
C PRO A 270 -8.31 4.14 6.87
N CYS A 271 -8.19 3.20 7.82
CA CYS A 271 -9.23 2.19 8.03
C CYS A 271 -10.58 2.82 8.43
N ALA A 272 -10.56 3.95 9.13
CA ALA A 272 -11.75 4.72 9.45
C ALA A 272 -12.22 5.57 8.27
N THR A 273 -11.28 6.23 7.58
CA THR A 273 -11.57 7.11 6.45
C THR A 273 -12.21 6.36 5.28
N ILE A 274 -11.75 5.14 4.95
CA ILE A 274 -12.30 4.33 3.86
C ILE A 274 -13.78 4.05 4.09
N GLY A 275 -14.18 3.70 5.31
CA GLY A 275 -15.59 3.46 5.63
C GLY A 275 -16.48 4.67 5.39
N LEU A 276 -15.97 5.89 5.67
CA LEU A 276 -16.68 7.13 5.34
C LEU A 276 -16.81 7.32 3.83
N SER A 277 -15.76 7.03 3.06
CA SER A 277 -15.79 7.11 1.60
C SER A 277 -16.81 6.16 0.98
N PHE A 278 -16.92 4.92 1.46
CA PHE A 278 -17.95 3.99 1.00
C PHE A 278 -19.37 4.45 1.38
N ASN A 279 -19.54 5.00 2.59
CA ASN A 279 -20.84 5.53 3.04
C ASN A 279 -21.28 6.78 2.27
N ALA A 280 -20.35 7.58 1.75
CA ALA A 280 -20.67 8.72 0.89
C ALA A 280 -21.26 8.28 -0.46
N GLU A 281 -20.99 7.04 -0.90
CA GLU A 281 -21.36 6.50 -2.20
C GLU A 281 -22.55 5.53 -2.13
N VAL A 282 -23.38 5.59 -1.08
CA VAL A 282 -24.53 4.68 -0.86
C VAL A 282 -25.57 4.70 -1.99
N ASP A 283 -25.62 5.79 -2.76
CA ASP A 283 -26.51 5.89 -3.92
C ASP A 283 -25.98 5.12 -5.13
N ILE A 284 -24.67 4.90 -5.22
CA ILE A 284 -23.99 4.23 -6.36
C ILE A 284 -23.58 2.80 -5.99
N LEU A 285 -23.29 2.53 -4.72
CA LEU A 285 -22.86 1.23 -4.21
C LEU A 285 -24.01 0.49 -3.53
N GLU A 286 -24.00 -0.82 -3.69
CA GLU A 286 -24.84 -1.78 -2.97
C GLU A 286 -23.97 -2.90 -2.39
N ASN A 287 -24.52 -3.66 -1.44
CA ASN A 287 -23.82 -4.76 -0.76
C ASN A 287 -22.46 -4.32 -0.18
N VAL A 288 -22.41 -3.10 0.38
CA VAL A 288 -21.21 -2.58 1.04
C VAL A 288 -20.99 -3.33 2.34
N ASP A 289 -19.79 -3.87 2.51
CA ASP A 289 -19.39 -4.56 3.73
C ASP A 289 -17.88 -4.38 3.98
N SER A 290 -17.43 -4.78 5.16
CA SER A 290 -16.04 -4.65 5.56
C SER A 290 -15.60 -5.73 6.52
N ARG A 291 -14.30 -6.03 6.48
CA ARG A 291 -13.64 -6.88 7.46
C ARG A 291 -12.46 -6.12 8.06
N ARG A 292 -12.44 -6.02 9.39
CA ARG A 292 -11.39 -5.32 10.13
C ARG A 292 -10.72 -6.27 11.11
N ILE A 293 -9.39 -6.28 11.09
CA ILE A 293 -8.56 -7.23 11.83
C ILE A 293 -7.46 -6.47 12.56
N ALA A 294 -7.34 -6.69 13.87
CA ALA A 294 -6.20 -6.28 14.66
C ALA A 294 -5.22 -7.47 14.72
N ILE A 295 -4.00 -7.24 14.23
CA ILE A 295 -2.90 -8.20 14.24
C ILE A 295 -1.94 -7.80 15.37
N PRO A 296 -1.91 -8.53 16.49
CA PRO A 296 -0.99 -8.21 17.58
C PRO A 296 0.47 -8.22 17.11
N LEU A 297 1.25 -7.23 17.53
CA LEU A 297 2.67 -7.13 17.18
C LEU A 297 3.57 -7.98 18.09
N GLY A 298 3.04 -8.44 19.22
CA GLY A 298 3.70 -9.32 20.17
C GLY A 298 2.78 -10.40 20.72
N GLU A 299 3.24 -11.08 21.77
CA GLU A 299 2.42 -11.98 22.56
C GLU A 299 1.70 -11.19 23.66
N LEU A 300 0.37 -11.29 23.71
CA LEU A 300 -0.41 -10.46 24.62
C LEU A 300 -0.37 -11.04 26.03
N ARG A 301 -0.30 -10.16 27.04
CA ARG A 301 -0.21 -10.58 28.44
C ARG A 301 -1.33 -11.54 28.86
N TRP A 302 -2.58 -11.24 28.49
CA TRP A 302 -3.73 -12.08 28.83
C TRP A 302 -3.72 -13.43 28.10
N GLU A 303 -3.11 -13.53 26.92
CA GLU A 303 -2.93 -14.81 26.21
C GLU A 303 -1.92 -15.71 26.93
N ARG A 304 -0.83 -15.13 27.46
CA ARG A 304 0.19 -15.87 28.23
C ARG A 304 -0.32 -16.35 29.59
N GLU A 305 -1.11 -15.52 30.27
CA GLU A 305 -1.65 -15.83 31.58
C GLU A 305 -2.82 -16.84 31.53
N GLY A 306 -3.21 -17.34 30.35
CA GLY A 306 -4.32 -18.29 30.21
C GLY A 306 -5.70 -17.66 30.46
N HIS A 307 -5.77 -16.32 30.48
CA HIS A 307 -7.00 -15.55 30.69
C HIS A 307 -7.62 -15.05 29.37
N GLY A 308 -6.89 -15.18 28.26
CA GLY A 308 -7.36 -14.81 26.93
C GLY A 308 -8.45 -15.76 26.46
N ARG A 309 -9.58 -15.20 26.04
CA ARG A 309 -10.68 -15.97 25.47
C ARG A 309 -10.72 -15.84 23.95
N ASP A 310 -11.01 -16.94 23.26
CA ASP A 310 -11.40 -16.90 21.85
C ASP A 310 -12.85 -16.42 21.68
N SER A 311 -13.29 -16.33 20.43
CA SER A 311 -14.65 -15.91 20.07
C SER A 311 -15.76 -16.79 20.68
N THR A 312 -15.42 -18.02 21.06
CA THR A 312 -16.33 -19.00 21.69
C THR A 312 -16.24 -19.00 23.22
N GLY A 313 -15.42 -18.11 23.80
CA GLY A 313 -15.21 -18.00 25.24
C GLY A 313 -14.24 -19.04 25.82
N ARG A 314 -13.57 -19.85 24.98
CA ARG A 314 -12.58 -20.83 25.41
C ARG A 314 -11.22 -20.18 25.62
N THR A 315 -10.44 -20.71 26.55
CA THR A 315 -9.07 -20.24 26.80
C THR A 315 -8.22 -20.41 25.54
N ARG A 316 -7.62 -19.31 25.07
CA ARG A 316 -6.68 -19.32 23.94
C ARG A 316 -5.43 -20.11 24.38
N LYS A 317 -5.09 -21.14 23.61
CA LYS A 317 -3.87 -21.94 23.82
C LYS A 317 -2.63 -21.11 23.47
N THR A 318 -1.45 -21.60 23.88
CA THR A 318 -0.16 -21.12 23.38
C THR A 318 -0.20 -21.01 21.85
N LEU A 319 0.34 -19.91 21.31
CA LEU A 319 0.35 -19.66 19.88
C LEU A 319 1.06 -20.80 19.14
N THR A 320 0.52 -21.20 18.00
CA THR A 320 1.21 -22.13 17.09
C THR A 320 2.39 -21.42 16.40
N THR A 321 3.33 -22.19 15.84
CA THR A 321 4.45 -21.66 15.07
C THR A 321 3.97 -20.73 13.94
N ASP A 322 2.92 -21.11 13.23
CA ASP A 322 2.34 -20.31 12.15
C ASP A 322 1.73 -18.99 12.65
N GLN A 323 1.04 -19.02 13.79
CA GLN A 323 0.47 -17.82 14.41
C GLN A 323 1.56 -16.87 14.87
N PHE A 324 2.64 -17.41 15.45
CA PHE A 324 3.81 -16.62 15.83
C PHE A 324 4.50 -16.01 14.60
N ALA A 325 4.62 -16.77 13.51
CA ALA A 325 5.18 -16.28 12.26
C ALA A 325 4.38 -15.09 11.69
N ILE A 326 3.04 -15.15 11.69
CA ILE A 326 2.18 -14.04 11.26
C ILE A 326 2.48 -12.76 12.06
N ARG A 327 2.49 -12.86 13.39
CA ARG A 327 2.76 -11.70 14.26
C ARG A 327 4.18 -11.17 14.08
N ARG A 328 5.16 -12.06 13.92
CA ARG A 328 6.55 -11.68 13.66
C ARG A 328 6.71 -10.98 12.31
N THR A 329 6.01 -11.45 11.27
CA THR A 329 5.95 -10.77 9.97
C THR A 329 5.30 -9.41 10.10
N ALA A 330 4.20 -9.27 10.85
CA ALA A 330 3.57 -7.98 11.11
C ALA A 330 4.57 -6.98 11.72
N LEU A 331 5.23 -7.38 12.82
CA LEU A 331 6.24 -6.57 13.49
C LEU A 331 7.41 -6.20 12.57
N LEU A 332 7.94 -7.16 11.81
CA LEU A 332 9.03 -6.91 10.87
C LEU A 332 8.64 -5.88 9.80
N THR A 333 7.45 -6.01 9.22
CA THR A 333 6.96 -5.06 8.20
C THR A 333 6.68 -3.67 8.77
N VAL A 334 6.36 -3.57 10.06
CA VAL A 334 6.23 -2.30 10.79
C VAL A 334 7.59 -1.66 10.99
N ILE A 335 8.57 -2.38 11.52
CA ILE A 335 9.93 -1.86 11.75
C ILE A 335 10.53 -1.35 10.44
N GLN A 336 10.51 -2.16 9.39
CA GLN A 336 11.02 -1.76 8.06
C GLN A 336 10.28 -0.57 7.46
N MET A 337 9.00 -0.39 7.78
CA MET A 337 8.23 0.78 7.34
C MET A 337 8.66 2.05 8.09
N ILE A 338 8.87 1.95 9.41
CA ILE A 338 9.40 3.06 10.21
C ILE A 338 10.78 3.47 9.70
N GLU A 339 11.65 2.49 9.39
CA GLU A 339 12.95 2.72 8.76
C GLU A 339 12.82 3.44 7.42
N GLY A 340 11.91 2.99 6.54
CA GLY A 340 11.67 3.60 5.24
C GLY A 340 11.16 5.04 5.32
N MET A 341 10.47 5.40 6.41
CA MET A 341 9.98 6.76 6.64
C MET A 341 10.95 7.65 7.42
N GLU A 342 12.18 7.18 7.68
CA GLU A 342 13.17 7.90 8.48
C GLU A 342 13.30 9.38 8.12
N PRO A 343 13.47 9.80 6.84
CA PRO A 343 13.66 11.22 6.53
C PRO A 343 12.50 12.09 7.01
N MET A 344 11.27 11.60 6.82
CA MET A 344 10.05 12.28 7.25
C MET A 344 9.90 12.29 8.78
N LEU A 345 10.22 11.19 9.44
CA LEU A 345 10.07 11.08 10.91
C LEU A 345 11.16 11.87 11.64
N MET A 346 12.38 11.93 11.10
CA MET A 346 13.44 12.80 11.61
C MET A 346 13.06 14.28 11.51
N GLU A 347 12.51 14.70 10.37
CA GLU A 347 11.99 16.06 10.17
C GLU A 347 10.93 16.41 11.22
N ALA A 348 9.92 15.54 11.39
CA ALA A 348 8.82 15.79 12.33
C ALA A 348 9.24 15.72 13.81
N SER A 349 10.22 14.87 14.14
CA SER A 349 10.73 14.74 15.52
C SER A 349 11.73 15.84 15.90
N GLY A 350 12.29 16.56 14.93
CA GLY A 350 13.36 17.53 15.14
C GLY A 350 14.69 16.93 15.63
N LYS A 351 14.83 15.59 15.58
CA LYS A 351 16.03 14.90 16.05
C LYS A 351 17.19 15.09 15.07
N SER A 352 18.38 15.29 15.62
CA SER A 352 19.62 15.12 14.87
C SER A 352 19.83 13.65 14.49
N ARG A 353 20.75 13.39 13.53
CA ARG A 353 21.15 12.04 13.12
C ARG A 353 21.54 11.16 14.31
N ASP A 354 22.40 11.66 15.20
CA ASP A 354 22.87 10.90 16.38
C ASP A 354 21.75 10.61 17.39
N GLU A 355 20.75 11.48 17.51
CA GLU A 355 19.58 11.25 18.36
C GLU A 355 18.62 10.23 17.75
N TRP A 356 18.43 10.29 16.44
CA TRP A 356 17.66 9.31 15.70
C TRP A 356 18.28 7.92 15.79
N ASP A 357 19.58 7.77 15.53
CA ASP A 357 20.25 6.48 15.54
C ASP A 357 20.20 5.82 16.93
N ARG A 358 20.33 6.63 18.00
CA ARG A 358 20.14 6.17 19.39
C ARG A 358 18.71 5.73 19.66
N TRP A 359 17.72 6.50 19.21
CA TRP A 359 16.31 6.14 19.37
C TRP A 359 15.96 4.88 18.58
N TRP A 360 16.39 4.80 17.32
CA TRP A 360 16.18 3.67 16.40
C TRP A 360 16.74 2.37 16.97
N THR A 361 17.99 2.41 17.46
CA THR A 361 18.65 1.25 18.08
C THR A 361 17.89 0.80 19.33
N ALA A 362 17.49 1.73 20.19
CA ALA A 362 16.78 1.42 21.43
C ALA A 362 15.36 0.90 21.17
N MET A 363 14.65 1.48 20.22
CA MET A 363 13.30 1.07 19.78
C MET A 363 13.34 -0.33 19.18
N THR A 364 14.24 -0.58 18.22
CA THR A 364 14.35 -1.90 17.58
C THR A 364 14.70 -3.00 18.59
N ALA A 365 15.62 -2.72 19.53
CA ALA A 365 15.97 -3.64 20.59
C ALA A 365 14.77 -3.95 21.51
N ASP A 366 14.02 -2.92 21.90
CA ASP A 366 12.83 -3.04 22.76
C ASP A 366 11.70 -3.84 22.09
N LEU A 367 11.35 -3.50 20.86
CA LEU A 367 10.25 -4.17 20.14
C LEU A 367 10.52 -5.67 19.88
N PHE A 368 11.78 -6.08 19.77
CA PHE A 368 12.14 -7.49 19.59
C PHE A 368 12.36 -8.26 20.90
N GLN A 369 12.41 -7.58 22.05
CA GLN A 369 12.45 -8.25 23.35
C GLN A 369 11.12 -8.92 23.66
N LYS A 370 11.19 -10.00 24.45
CA LYS A 370 10.05 -10.85 24.80
C LYS A 370 8.88 -10.08 25.44
N ASP A 371 9.16 -8.95 26.08
CA ASP A 371 8.17 -8.19 26.87
C ASP A 371 7.87 -6.78 26.31
N GLY A 372 8.51 -6.37 25.20
CA GLY A 372 8.37 -5.00 24.65
C GLY A 372 6.99 -4.68 24.07
N LEU A 373 6.21 -5.71 23.67
CA LEU A 373 4.92 -5.56 23.01
C LEU A 373 3.83 -6.47 23.62
N THR A 374 3.74 -6.46 24.95
CA THR A 374 2.79 -7.31 25.70
C THR A 374 1.47 -6.60 26.04
N SER A 375 1.38 -5.30 25.77
CA SER A 375 0.28 -4.42 26.21
C SER A 375 -0.87 -4.31 25.21
N GLY A 376 -0.91 -5.15 24.18
CA GLY A 376 -2.00 -5.15 23.21
C GLY A 376 -1.72 -4.40 21.93
N GLU A 377 -0.52 -3.85 21.73
CA GLU A 377 -0.18 -3.10 20.51
C GLU A 377 -0.39 -3.96 19.27
N CYS A 378 -1.16 -3.44 18.32
CA CYS A 378 -1.54 -4.17 17.14
C CYS A 378 -1.45 -3.31 15.89
N LEU A 379 -1.19 -4.00 14.77
CA LEU A 379 -1.42 -3.45 13.45
C LEU A 379 -2.91 -3.63 13.11
N GLU A 380 -3.60 -2.54 12.89
CA GLU A 380 -5.00 -2.54 12.49
C GLU A 380 -5.12 -2.48 10.97
N VAL A 381 -5.82 -3.43 10.39
CA VAL A 381 -6.02 -3.56 8.94
C VAL A 381 -7.49 -3.67 8.62
N SER A 382 -7.92 -3.13 7.48
CA SER A 382 -9.29 -3.24 7.00
C SER A 382 -9.35 -3.56 5.51
N ALA A 383 -10.35 -4.36 5.16
CA ALA A 383 -10.79 -4.60 3.80
C ALA A 383 -12.22 -4.09 3.68
N TRP A 384 -12.49 -3.21 2.74
CA TRP A 384 -13.83 -2.67 2.44
C TRP A 384 -14.18 -2.98 1.00
N TRP A 385 -15.41 -3.43 0.75
CA TRP A 385 -15.86 -3.70 -0.60
C TRP A 385 -17.31 -3.28 -0.82
N GLY A 386 -17.66 -3.06 -2.07
CA GLY A 386 -19.00 -2.71 -2.50
C GLY A 386 -19.19 -3.00 -3.99
N ARG A 387 -20.42 -3.32 -4.39
CA ARG A 387 -20.79 -3.55 -5.78
C ARG A 387 -21.41 -2.29 -6.37
N LYS A 388 -20.95 -1.85 -7.54
CA LYS A 388 -21.57 -0.73 -8.27
C LYS A 388 -22.94 -1.17 -8.79
N LYS A 389 -23.97 -0.34 -8.58
CA LYS A 389 -25.35 -0.59 -9.04
C LYS A 389 -25.47 -0.64 -10.56
#